data_AF-A0A4S3J3E6-F1
#
_entry.id   AF-A0A4S3J3E6-F1
#
_cell.length_a   1.000
_cell.length_b   1.000
_cell.length_c   1.000
_cell.angle_alpha   90.00
_cell.angle_beta   90.00
_cell.angle_gamma   90.00
#
_symmetry.space_group_name_H-M   'P 1'
#
loop_
_entity.id
_entity.type
_entity.pdbx_description
1 polymer ?
#
loop_
_entity_poly.entity_id
_entity_poly.type
_entity_poly.pdbx_seq_one_letter_code
_entity_poly.pdbx_strand_id
1 'polypeptide(L)'
;MPRFIHDEGAGTGTGLESHLARESAQYVYATLIALAWCNALELMVLCLNTFKRYHGCYFWSLLIASFAIIPFGLGYILRLWNISFSNGFVELAIIDISWAAMVTGHSLVLWSRLHLVLHHPRVLRALLYLIIIDGVLVHSAAGTLEIVRDALPDSHTATLAFGVIERIQLVWFCLQELLLSALYIRETARMLRLDQSSISRSVLAQLLGINVVIMVLDLSVVAVQYAGYFTLQVTMKSLVYSVKLKLEYVILGRLVDVAHIRTQGEAPRFRF
;
A
#
# COMPACT_ATOMS: atom_id res chain seq x y z
N MET A 1 -30.24 -15.59 5.13
CA MET A 1 -30.23 -14.14 5.41
C MET A 1 -29.11 -13.86 6.40
N PRO A 2 -28.10 -13.05 6.08
CA PRO A 2 -27.07 -12.70 7.05
C PRO A 2 -27.68 -11.75 8.10
N ARG A 3 -27.51 -12.08 9.39
CA ARG A 3 -27.89 -11.23 10.52
C ARG A 3 -26.92 -10.05 10.59
N PHE A 4 -27.43 -8.85 10.38
CA PHE A 4 -26.78 -7.62 10.82
C PHE A 4 -26.99 -7.52 12.33
N ILE A 5 -25.88 -7.48 13.08
CA ILE A 5 -25.93 -7.31 14.53
C ILE A 5 -26.43 -5.89 14.79
N HIS A 6 -27.59 -5.80 15.45
CA HIS A 6 -28.04 -4.61 16.14
C HIS A 6 -27.09 -4.34 17.30
N ASP A 7 -26.44 -3.18 17.27
CA ASP A 7 -25.69 -2.66 18.40
C ASP A 7 -26.70 -1.91 19.29
N GLU A 8 -27.44 -2.67 20.09
CA GLU A 8 -28.14 -2.11 21.26
C GLU A 8 -27.18 -2.13 22.44
N GLY A 9 -26.98 -0.97 23.05
CA GLY A 9 -26.03 -0.76 24.12
C GLY A 9 -26.27 -1.68 25.31
N ALA A 10 -25.38 -2.65 25.49
CA ALA A 10 -24.91 -3.17 26.77
C ALA A 10 -23.78 -4.16 26.45
N GLY A 11 -22.64 -3.98 27.10
CA GLY A 11 -21.38 -4.62 26.74
C GLY A 11 -21.48 -6.11 26.41
N THR A 12 -20.97 -6.47 25.24
CA THR A 12 -20.32 -7.76 24.94
C THR A 12 -19.71 -7.66 23.53
N GLY A 13 -18.74 -6.75 23.38
CA GLY A 13 -17.82 -6.76 22.23
C GLY A 13 -16.99 -8.05 22.26
N THR A 14 -16.81 -8.66 21.09
CA THR A 14 -16.08 -9.90 20.90
C THR A 14 -14.68 -9.81 21.53
N GLY A 15 -14.36 -10.79 22.40
CA GLY A 15 -13.15 -11.13 23.19
C GLY A 15 -11.85 -10.33 23.16
N LEU A 16 -11.54 -9.58 22.11
CA LEU A 16 -10.34 -8.72 22.03
C LEU A 16 -10.63 -7.27 22.46
N GLU A 17 -11.86 -6.78 22.31
CA GLU A 17 -12.24 -5.42 22.73
C GLU A 17 -12.37 -5.28 24.25
N SER A 18 -12.59 -6.39 24.97
CA SER A 18 -12.69 -6.39 26.43
C SER A 18 -11.35 -6.35 27.16
N HIS A 19 -10.21 -6.47 26.48
CA HIS A 19 -8.88 -6.56 27.12
C HIS A 19 -7.90 -5.43 26.79
N LEU A 20 -8.13 -4.64 25.74
CA LEU A 20 -7.36 -3.43 25.49
C LEU A 20 -8.17 -2.24 26.00
N ALA A 21 -7.87 -1.81 27.23
CA ALA A 21 -8.41 -0.55 27.77
C ALA A 21 -8.24 0.55 26.70
N ARG A 22 -9.27 1.37 26.48
CA ARG A 22 -9.37 2.37 25.39
C ARG A 22 -8.11 3.21 25.19
N GLU A 23 -7.35 3.47 26.26
CA GLU A 23 -6.05 4.16 26.22
C GLU A 23 -4.91 3.31 25.61
N SER A 24 -4.82 2.03 25.95
CA SER A 24 -3.81 1.11 25.38
C SER A 24 -3.93 0.99 23.85
N ALA A 25 -5.15 1.00 23.32
CA ALA A 25 -5.40 0.96 21.89
C ALA A 25 -4.91 2.25 21.18
N GLN A 26 -5.10 3.42 21.80
CA GLN A 26 -4.61 4.69 21.25
C GLN A 26 -3.09 4.71 21.12
N TYR A 27 -2.36 4.19 22.11
CA TYR A 27 -0.90 4.08 22.02
C TYR A 27 -0.44 3.14 20.91
N VAL A 28 -1.17 2.03 20.67
CA VAL A 28 -0.89 1.13 19.55
C VAL A 28 -1.06 1.85 18.21
N TYR A 29 -2.18 2.55 18.01
CA TYR A 29 -2.46 3.29 16.78
C TYR A 29 -1.40 4.38 16.51
N ALA A 30 -1.04 5.14 17.55
CA ALA A 30 0.01 6.15 17.48
C ALA A 30 1.37 5.54 17.11
N THR A 31 1.71 4.38 17.71
CA THR A 31 2.96 3.67 17.43
C THR A 31 3.02 3.18 15.99
N LEU A 32 1.93 2.62 15.46
CA LEU A 32 1.85 2.16 14.07
C LEU A 32 2.06 3.32 13.08
N ILE A 33 1.44 4.48 13.33
CA ILE A 33 1.61 5.68 12.51
C ILE A 33 3.04 6.22 12.62
N ALA A 34 3.60 6.29 13.83
CA ALA A 34 4.97 6.74 14.05
C ALA A 34 6.00 5.86 13.30
N LEU A 35 5.83 4.54 13.36
CA LEU A 35 6.66 3.60 12.59
C LEU A 35 6.50 3.81 11.08
N ALA A 36 5.26 4.05 10.61
CA ALA A 36 5.00 4.35 9.21
C ALA A 36 5.71 5.63 8.75
N TRP A 37 5.71 6.68 9.58
CA TRP A 37 6.43 7.93 9.32
C TRP A 37 7.94 7.74 9.30
N CYS A 38 8.51 7.01 10.27
CA CYS A 38 9.94 6.72 10.28
C CYS A 38 10.36 6.00 8.99
N ASN A 39 9.61 4.98 8.58
CA ASN A 39 9.87 4.25 7.33
C ASN A 39 9.73 5.15 6.10
N ALA A 40 8.70 5.99 6.04
CA ALA A 40 8.45 6.91 4.93
C ALA A 40 9.57 7.95 4.80
N LEU A 41 9.98 8.58 5.91
CA LEU A 41 11.06 9.56 5.94
C LEU A 41 12.40 8.95 5.53
N GLU A 42 12.76 7.80 6.09
CA GLU A 42 13.96 7.06 5.71
C GLU A 42 13.96 6.76 4.21
N LEU A 43 12.83 6.26 3.69
CA LEU A 43 12.70 5.93 2.27
C LEU A 43 12.78 7.17 1.37
N MET A 44 12.20 8.30 1.77
CA MET A 44 12.33 9.56 1.03
C MET A 44 13.80 10.00 0.96
N VAL A 45 14.53 9.96 2.08
CA VAL A 45 15.96 10.28 2.13
C VAL A 45 16.76 9.35 1.23
N LEU A 46 16.51 8.03 1.31
CA LEU A 46 17.15 7.04 0.45
C LEU A 46 16.86 7.29 -1.03
N CYS A 47 15.62 7.62 -1.40
CA CYS A 47 15.25 7.95 -2.77
C CYS A 47 16.01 9.17 -3.29
N LEU A 48 16.03 10.26 -2.53
CA LEU A 48 16.71 11.48 -2.94
C LEU A 48 18.23 11.30 -3.04
N ASN A 49 18.82 10.45 -2.20
CA ASN A 49 20.27 10.20 -2.23
C ASN A 49 20.70 9.19 -3.30
N THR A 50 19.84 8.22 -3.64
CA THR A 50 20.21 7.11 -4.56
C THR A 50 20.00 7.48 -6.02
N PHE A 51 18.91 8.18 -6.35
CA PHE A 51 18.58 8.47 -7.73
C PHE A 51 19.33 9.70 -8.23
N LYS A 52 20.30 9.50 -9.13
CA LYS A 52 21.04 10.61 -9.77
C LYS A 52 20.21 11.40 -10.79
N ARG A 53 19.06 10.89 -11.23
CA ARG A 53 18.20 11.50 -12.25
C ARG A 53 16.72 11.34 -11.90
N TYR A 54 16.05 12.45 -11.62
CA TYR A 54 14.67 12.51 -11.11
C TYR A 54 13.59 12.49 -12.21
N HIS A 55 13.77 11.71 -13.27
CA HIS A 55 12.84 11.70 -14.42
C HIS A 55 12.03 10.41 -14.59
N GLY A 56 12.33 9.35 -13.84
CA GLY A 56 11.64 8.07 -13.96
C GLY A 56 10.26 8.07 -13.30
N CYS A 57 9.28 7.44 -13.94
CA CYS A 57 7.96 7.20 -13.34
C CYS A 57 8.08 6.46 -11.99
N TYR A 58 8.96 5.45 -11.92
CA TYR A 58 9.30 4.76 -10.67
C TYR A 58 9.68 5.73 -9.54
N PHE A 59 10.58 6.68 -9.81
CA PHE A 59 11.08 7.62 -8.81
C PHE A 59 9.94 8.49 -8.27
N TRP A 60 9.15 9.09 -9.16
CA TRP A 60 8.05 9.95 -8.76
C TRP A 60 6.95 9.18 -8.04
N SER A 61 6.58 7.99 -8.51
CA SER A 61 5.59 7.15 -7.85
C SER A 61 6.05 6.72 -6.45
N LEU A 62 7.32 6.32 -6.30
CA LEU A 62 7.89 5.92 -5.01
C LEU A 62 7.97 7.10 -4.04
N LEU A 63 8.43 8.26 -4.50
CA LEU A 63 8.56 9.46 -3.68
C LEU A 63 7.20 10.00 -3.23
N ILE A 64 6.25 10.13 -4.16
CA ILE A 64 4.90 10.63 -3.88
C ILE A 64 4.16 9.68 -2.93
N ALA A 65 4.22 8.37 -3.17
CA ALA A 65 3.58 7.39 -2.30
C ALA A 65 4.17 7.41 -0.89
N SER A 66 5.50 7.54 -0.78
CA SER A 66 6.19 7.65 0.52
C SER A 66 5.80 8.92 1.25
N PHE A 67 5.81 10.06 0.55
CA PHE A 67 5.40 11.34 1.13
C PHE A 67 3.95 11.30 1.61
N ALA A 68 3.03 10.71 0.84
CA ALA A 68 1.61 10.64 1.14
C ALA A 68 1.28 9.88 2.44
N ILE A 69 2.14 8.98 2.91
CA ILE A 69 1.98 8.30 4.21
C ILE A 69 1.98 9.30 5.37
N ILE A 70 2.77 10.38 5.27
CA ILE A 70 2.91 11.38 6.32
C ILE A 70 1.59 12.14 6.57
N PRO A 71 1.03 12.87 5.58
CA PRO A 71 -0.24 13.56 5.77
C PRO A 71 -1.41 12.59 6.01
N PHE A 72 -1.38 11.37 5.46
CA PHE A 72 -2.39 10.35 5.81
C PHE A 72 -2.39 10.03 7.32
N GLY A 73 -1.21 9.75 7.89
CA GLY A 73 -1.06 9.54 9.32
C GLY A 73 -1.41 10.77 10.15
N LEU A 74 -1.06 11.98 9.66
CA LEU A 74 -1.34 13.23 10.35
C LEU A 74 -2.84 13.48 10.47
N GLY A 75 -3.58 13.35 9.37
CA GLY A 75 -5.04 13.50 9.39
C GLY A 75 -5.70 12.51 10.34
N TYR A 76 -5.23 11.26 10.37
CA TYR A 76 -5.74 10.26 11.31
C TYR A 76 -5.41 10.57 12.78
N ILE A 77 -4.22 11.07 13.08
CA ILE A 77 -3.87 11.56 14.43
C ILE A 77 -4.80 12.71 14.81
N LEU A 78 -4.97 13.72 13.96
CA LEU A 78 -5.86 14.85 14.26
C LEU A 78 -7.28 14.36 14.59
N ARG A 79 -7.79 13.39 13.83
CA ARG A 79 -9.10 12.77 14.06
C ARG A 79 -9.16 11.93 15.34
N LEU A 80 -8.13 11.14 15.66
CA LEU A 80 -8.06 10.31 16.87
C LEU A 80 -8.09 11.11 18.17
N TRP A 81 -7.45 12.29 18.19
CA TRP A 81 -7.43 13.19 19.34
C TRP A 81 -8.50 14.29 19.27
N ASN A 82 -9.42 14.21 18.30
CA ASN A 82 -10.50 15.18 18.10
C ASN A 82 -10.00 16.64 17.95
N ILE A 83 -8.83 16.81 17.34
CA ILE A 83 -8.26 18.10 16.98
C ILE A 83 -8.84 18.47 15.62
N SER A 84 -9.74 19.45 15.60
CA SER A 84 -10.44 19.87 14.40
C SER A 84 -10.26 21.36 14.15
N PHE A 85 -9.83 21.73 12.94
CA PHE A 85 -9.69 23.10 12.48
C PHE A 85 -10.92 23.61 11.72
N SER A 86 -11.72 22.71 11.11
CA SER A 86 -12.87 23.07 10.27
C SER A 86 -13.99 22.03 10.36
N ASN A 87 -14.47 21.75 11.58
CA ASN A 87 -15.50 20.73 11.86
C ASN A 87 -15.16 19.33 11.28
N GLY A 88 -13.88 18.94 11.25
CA GLY A 88 -13.42 17.64 10.77
C GLY A 88 -13.19 17.50 9.25
N PHE A 89 -13.66 18.46 8.44
CA PHE A 89 -13.60 18.34 6.97
C PHE A 89 -12.20 18.53 6.39
N VAL A 90 -11.34 19.35 7.02
CA VAL A 90 -9.97 19.55 6.57
C VAL A 90 -9.14 18.29 6.85
N GLU A 91 -9.32 17.70 8.02
CA GLU A 91 -8.68 16.45 8.44
C GLU A 91 -9.08 15.31 7.50
N LEU A 92 -10.37 15.23 7.17
CA LEU A 92 -10.90 14.27 6.21
C LEU A 92 -10.32 14.47 4.81
N ALA A 93 -10.27 15.70 4.29
CA ALA A 93 -9.68 15.97 2.98
C ALA A 93 -8.19 15.61 2.94
N ILE A 94 -7.45 15.89 4.01
CA ILE A 94 -6.04 15.47 4.15
C ILE A 94 -5.94 13.95 4.07
N ILE A 95 -6.79 13.21 4.81
CA ILE A 95 -6.82 11.74 4.79
C ILE A 95 -7.08 11.23 3.38
N ASP A 96 -8.16 11.68 2.73
CA ASP A 96 -8.63 11.12 1.45
C ASP A 96 -7.62 11.36 0.31
N ILE A 97 -7.11 12.59 0.20
CA ILE A 97 -6.14 12.93 -0.84
C ILE A 97 -4.85 12.13 -0.64
N SER A 98 -4.40 12.03 0.62
CA SER A 98 -3.17 11.31 0.96
C SER A 98 -3.34 9.80 0.76
N TRP A 99 -4.50 9.26 1.10
CA TRP A 99 -4.86 7.88 0.85
C TRP A 99 -4.83 7.55 -0.64
N ALA A 100 -5.46 8.38 -1.47
CA ALA A 100 -5.49 8.20 -2.91
C ALA A 100 -4.08 8.22 -3.51
N ALA A 101 -3.23 9.18 -3.10
CA ALA A 101 -1.85 9.28 -3.53
C ALA A 101 -0.99 8.09 -3.06
N MET A 102 -1.18 7.62 -1.82
CA MET A 102 -0.47 6.48 -1.24
C MET A 102 -0.79 5.17 -1.99
N VAL A 103 -2.07 4.83 -2.12
CA VAL A 103 -2.50 3.55 -2.74
C VAL A 103 -2.22 3.52 -4.24
N THR A 104 -2.58 4.60 -4.95
CA THR A 104 -2.33 4.68 -6.40
C THR A 104 -0.84 4.78 -6.69
N GLY A 105 -0.11 5.57 -5.91
CA GLY A 105 1.34 5.70 -6.04
C GLY A 105 2.06 4.36 -5.87
N HIS A 106 1.69 3.57 -4.86
CA HIS A 106 2.21 2.21 -4.68
C HIS A 106 1.87 1.29 -5.87
N SER A 107 0.65 1.33 -6.38
CA SER A 107 0.26 0.55 -7.58
C SER A 107 1.09 0.93 -8.81
N LEU A 108 1.42 2.22 -8.96
CA LEU A 108 2.31 2.70 -10.03
C LEU A 108 3.76 2.27 -9.84
N VAL A 109 4.26 2.13 -8.60
CA VAL A 109 5.58 1.55 -8.31
C VAL A 109 5.63 0.10 -8.80
N LEU A 110 4.63 -0.71 -8.44
CA LEU A 110 4.50 -2.10 -8.90
C LEU A 110 4.43 -2.18 -10.43
N TRP A 111 3.61 -1.34 -11.05
CA TRP A 111 3.51 -1.27 -12.51
C TRP A 111 4.84 -0.89 -13.17
N SER A 112 5.54 0.12 -12.63
CA SER A 112 6.82 0.56 -13.18
C SER A 112 7.91 -0.51 -13.06
N ARG A 113 7.86 -1.37 -12.03
CA ARG A 113 8.72 -2.56 -11.94
C ARG A 113 8.33 -3.64 -12.92
N LEU A 114 7.03 -3.93 -13.02
CA LEU A 114 6.54 -4.91 -13.98
C LEU A 114 6.91 -4.51 -15.40
N HIS A 115 6.95 -3.22 -15.72
CA HIS A 115 7.43 -2.68 -17.00
C HIS A 115 8.87 -3.11 -17.35
N LEU A 116 9.74 -3.30 -16.35
CA LEU A 116 11.13 -3.74 -16.56
C LEU A 116 11.27 -5.24 -16.84
N VAL A 117 10.27 -6.05 -16.44
CA VAL A 117 10.34 -7.52 -16.49
C VAL A 117 9.42 -8.07 -17.59
N LEU A 118 8.22 -7.50 -17.75
CA LEU A 118 7.21 -7.94 -18.69
C LEU A 118 7.43 -7.30 -20.06
N HIS A 119 7.71 -8.11 -21.07
CA HIS A 119 8.02 -7.63 -22.43
C HIS A 119 6.77 -7.34 -23.29
N HIS A 120 5.56 -7.56 -22.75
CA HIS A 120 4.32 -7.49 -23.53
C HIS A 120 3.59 -6.13 -23.35
N PRO A 121 3.75 -5.15 -24.27
CA PRO A 121 3.34 -3.76 -24.05
C PRO A 121 1.82 -3.56 -24.01
N ARG A 122 1.04 -4.47 -24.61
CA ARG A 122 -0.44 -4.43 -24.52
C ARG A 122 -0.92 -4.70 -23.10
N VAL A 123 -0.31 -5.66 -22.41
CA VAL A 123 -0.69 -6.04 -21.04
C VAL A 123 -0.29 -4.92 -20.08
N LEU A 124 0.92 -4.37 -20.23
CA LEU A 124 1.36 -3.22 -19.42
C LEU A 124 0.43 -2.01 -19.55
N ARG A 125 -0.01 -1.68 -20.77
CA ARG A 125 -0.97 -0.58 -20.97
C ARG A 125 -2.34 -0.90 -20.37
N ALA A 126 -2.84 -2.13 -20.53
CA ALA A 126 -4.10 -2.55 -19.90
C ALA A 126 -4.04 -2.45 -18.37
N LEU A 127 -2.93 -2.85 -17.75
CA LEU A 127 -2.73 -2.71 -16.30
C LEU A 127 -2.62 -1.25 -15.86
N LEU A 128 -2.01 -0.39 -16.67
CA LEU A 128 -2.00 1.05 -16.39
C LEU A 128 -3.41 1.64 -16.45
N TYR A 129 -4.20 1.27 -17.46
CA TYR A 129 -5.60 1.70 -17.56
C TYR A 129 -6.43 1.19 -16.38
N LEU A 130 -6.23 -0.06 -15.94
CA LEU A 130 -6.84 -0.60 -14.73
C LEU A 130 -6.55 0.31 -13.52
N ILE A 131 -5.27 0.59 -13.24
CA ILE A 131 -4.85 1.43 -12.08
C ILE A 131 -5.50 2.83 -12.15
N ILE A 132 -5.52 3.45 -13.33
CA ILE A 132 -6.05 4.81 -13.49
C ILE A 132 -7.58 4.82 -13.34
N ILE A 133 -8.28 3.92 -14.02
CA ILE A 133 -9.74 3.87 -14.01
C ILE A 133 -10.23 3.54 -12.60
N ASP A 134 -9.67 2.50 -11.99
CA ASP A 134 -10.04 2.08 -10.64
C ASP A 134 -9.67 3.15 -9.61
N GLY A 135 -8.49 3.77 -9.75
CA GLY A 135 -8.09 4.90 -8.91
C GLY A 135 -9.11 6.04 -8.96
N VAL A 136 -9.55 6.47 -10.13
CA VAL A 136 -10.54 7.56 -10.24
C VAL A 136 -11.89 7.13 -9.66
N LEU A 137 -12.41 5.98 -10.08
CA LEU A 137 -13.76 5.55 -9.70
C LEU A 137 -13.87 5.21 -8.21
N VAL A 138 -12.95 4.40 -7.69
CA VAL A 138 -13.02 3.88 -6.33
C VAL A 138 -12.66 4.96 -5.31
N HIS A 139 -11.61 5.77 -5.56
CA HIS A 139 -11.27 6.87 -4.64
C HIS A 139 -12.39 7.91 -4.56
N SER A 140 -12.99 8.25 -5.72
CA SER A 140 -14.08 9.24 -5.75
C SER A 140 -15.34 8.72 -5.06
N ALA A 141 -15.71 7.46 -5.30
CA ALA A 141 -16.89 6.85 -4.66
C ALA A 141 -16.71 6.75 -3.14
N ALA A 142 -15.54 6.31 -2.68
CA ALA A 142 -15.25 6.17 -1.27
C ALA A 142 -15.18 7.52 -0.54
N GLY A 143 -14.41 8.48 -1.06
CA GLY A 143 -14.28 9.81 -0.45
C GLY A 143 -15.62 10.55 -0.40
N THR A 144 -16.44 10.45 -1.45
CA THR A 144 -17.79 11.05 -1.43
C THR A 144 -18.66 10.44 -0.35
N LEU A 145 -18.67 9.12 -0.19
CA LEU A 145 -19.46 8.44 0.84
C LEU A 145 -18.92 8.69 2.24
N GLU A 146 -17.61 8.89 2.42
CA GLU A 146 -17.00 9.28 3.69
C GLU A 146 -17.43 10.68 4.10
N ILE A 147 -17.38 11.65 3.18
CA ILE A 147 -17.87 13.02 3.39
C ILE A 147 -19.36 13.02 3.74
N VAL A 148 -20.19 12.25 3.01
CA VAL A 148 -21.62 12.14 3.29
C VAL A 148 -21.88 11.55 4.69
N ARG A 149 -21.11 10.52 5.08
CA ARG A 149 -21.20 9.92 6.42
C ARG A 149 -20.84 10.91 7.52
N ASP A 150 -19.82 11.73 7.32
CA ASP A 150 -19.40 12.73 8.29
C ASP A 150 -20.35 13.95 8.35
N ALA A 151 -20.96 14.31 7.22
CA ALA A 151 -21.95 15.40 7.15
C ALA A 151 -23.32 15.01 7.75
N LEU A 152 -23.66 13.71 7.75
CA LEU A 152 -24.94 13.17 8.23
C LEU A 152 -24.72 12.05 9.26
N PRO A 153 -24.18 12.35 10.46
CA PRO A 153 -23.79 11.34 11.44
C PRO A 153 -24.96 10.50 11.96
N ASP A 154 -26.17 11.05 12.01
CA ASP A 154 -27.37 10.34 12.49
C ASP A 154 -28.03 9.47 11.40
N SER A 155 -27.55 9.53 10.15
CA SER A 155 -28.13 8.78 9.04
C SER A 155 -27.60 7.34 9.03
N HIS A 156 -28.48 6.40 9.39
CA HIS A 156 -28.18 4.97 9.28
C HIS A 156 -27.80 4.57 7.85
N THR A 157 -28.50 5.13 6.85
CA THR A 157 -28.22 4.87 5.43
C THR A 157 -26.83 5.34 5.02
N ALA A 158 -26.39 6.51 5.48
CA ALA A 158 -25.05 7.03 5.17
C ALA A 158 -23.96 6.16 5.80
N THR A 159 -24.15 5.75 7.05
CA THR A 159 -23.22 4.86 7.76
C THR A 159 -23.12 3.49 7.09
N LEU A 160 -24.25 2.89 6.70
CA LEU A 160 -24.27 1.62 5.97
C LEU A 160 -23.60 1.75 4.60
N ALA A 161 -23.90 2.81 3.85
CA ALA A 161 -23.33 3.03 2.52
C ALA A 161 -21.80 3.15 2.58
N PHE A 162 -21.27 3.95 3.52
CA PHE A 162 -19.84 4.05 3.77
C PHE A 162 -19.23 2.69 4.17
N GLY A 163 -19.84 1.98 5.13
CA GLY A 163 -19.33 0.68 5.56
C GLY A 163 -19.34 -0.42 4.48
N VAL A 164 -20.21 -0.31 3.47
CA VAL A 164 -20.23 -1.23 2.32
C VAL A 164 -19.14 -0.87 1.32
N ILE A 165 -19.05 0.40 0.91
CA ILE A 165 -18.02 0.81 -0.07
C ILE A 165 -16.62 0.62 0.49
N GLU A 166 -16.42 0.85 1.79
CA GLU A 166 -15.13 0.74 2.46
C GLU A 166 -14.57 -0.70 2.42
N ARG A 167 -15.42 -1.70 2.58
CA ARG A 167 -15.02 -3.12 2.42
C ARG A 167 -14.75 -3.47 0.97
N ILE A 168 -15.60 -2.99 0.06
CA ILE A 168 -15.47 -3.24 -1.38
C ILE A 168 -14.15 -2.64 -1.91
N GLN A 169 -13.86 -1.37 -1.61
CA GLN A 169 -12.63 -0.73 -2.08
C GLN A 169 -11.37 -1.44 -1.60
N LEU A 170 -11.39 -1.94 -0.36
CA LEU A 170 -10.22 -2.57 0.25
C LEU A 170 -9.92 -3.88 -0.47
N VAL A 171 -10.95 -4.72 -0.67
CA VAL A 171 -10.81 -5.96 -1.44
C VAL A 171 -10.42 -5.64 -2.89
N TRP A 172 -11.01 -4.62 -3.50
CA TRP A 172 -10.73 -4.23 -4.88
C TRP A 172 -9.27 -3.85 -5.10
N PHE A 173 -8.73 -2.93 -4.29
CA PHE A 173 -7.32 -2.55 -4.36
C PHE A 173 -6.39 -3.71 -4.00
N CYS A 174 -6.77 -4.57 -3.05
CA CYS A 174 -6.01 -5.79 -2.76
C CYS A 174 -5.92 -6.71 -3.99
N LEU A 175 -7.04 -6.96 -4.68
CA LEU A 175 -7.05 -7.77 -5.91
C LEU A 175 -6.19 -7.14 -7.02
N GLN A 176 -6.21 -5.81 -7.17
CA GLN A 176 -5.33 -5.09 -8.10
C GLN A 176 -3.85 -5.31 -7.76
N GLU A 177 -3.45 -5.17 -6.49
CA GLU A 177 -2.07 -5.35 -6.05
C GLU A 177 -1.62 -6.81 -6.18
N LEU A 178 -2.49 -7.77 -5.86
CA LEU A 178 -2.24 -9.20 -6.06
C LEU A 178 -2.08 -9.55 -7.54
N LEU A 179 -2.88 -8.96 -8.43
CA LEU A 179 -2.77 -9.16 -9.88
C LEU A 179 -1.41 -8.67 -10.40
N LEU A 180 -1.00 -7.44 -10.04
CA LEU A 180 0.29 -6.88 -10.42
C LEU A 180 1.45 -7.73 -9.90
N SER A 181 1.39 -8.11 -8.62
CA SER A 181 2.41 -8.93 -7.94
C SER A 181 2.50 -10.34 -8.54
N ALA A 182 1.37 -10.99 -8.82
CA ALA A 182 1.34 -12.33 -9.41
C ALA A 182 1.92 -12.35 -10.83
N LEU A 183 1.62 -11.33 -11.65
CA LEU A 183 2.22 -11.19 -12.98
C LEU A 183 3.73 -10.98 -12.90
N TYR A 184 4.20 -10.13 -11.97
CA TYR A 184 5.62 -9.93 -11.71
C TYR A 184 6.30 -11.25 -11.33
N ILE A 185 5.76 -11.94 -10.31
CA ILE A 185 6.25 -13.24 -9.85
C ILE A 185 6.35 -14.25 -10.99
N ARG A 186 5.31 -14.34 -11.83
CA ARG A 186 5.28 -15.29 -12.94
C ARG A 186 6.40 -15.04 -13.94
N GLU A 187 6.60 -13.79 -14.37
CA GLU A 187 7.66 -13.47 -15.34
C GLU A 187 9.06 -13.57 -14.71
N THR A 188 9.23 -13.13 -13.47
CA THR A 188 10.48 -13.29 -12.72
C THR A 188 10.84 -14.77 -12.53
N ALA A 189 9.88 -15.63 -12.20
CA ALA A 189 10.10 -17.07 -12.06
C ALA A 189 10.49 -17.73 -13.39
N ARG A 190 9.96 -17.24 -14.53
CA ARG A 190 10.41 -17.69 -15.86
C ARG A 190 11.85 -17.30 -16.12
N MET A 191 12.25 -16.06 -15.82
CA MET A 191 13.65 -15.63 -15.93
C MET A 191 14.58 -16.46 -15.05
N LEU A 192 14.15 -16.81 -13.83
CA LEU A 192 14.92 -17.63 -12.88
C LEU A 192 15.16 -19.07 -13.39
N ARG A 193 14.20 -19.63 -14.11
CA ARG A 193 14.32 -20.98 -14.71
C ARG A 193 15.28 -21.01 -15.89
N LEU A 194 15.39 -19.91 -16.62
CA LEU A 194 16.26 -19.78 -17.79
C LEU A 194 17.69 -19.36 -17.44
N ASP A 195 17.91 -18.76 -16.26
CA ASP A 195 19.22 -18.31 -15.82
C ASP A 195 20.09 -19.48 -15.32
N GLN A 196 21.30 -19.60 -15.88
CA GLN A 196 22.27 -20.64 -15.51
C GLN A 196 23.22 -20.19 -14.38
N SER A 197 23.26 -18.90 -14.05
CA SER A 197 24.19 -18.37 -13.05
C SER A 197 23.66 -18.54 -11.62
N SER A 198 24.39 -19.26 -10.77
CA SER A 198 23.97 -19.56 -9.38
C SER A 198 23.78 -18.30 -8.52
N ILE A 199 24.60 -17.26 -8.75
CA ILE A 199 24.54 -15.98 -8.03
C ILE A 199 23.25 -15.23 -8.38
N SER A 200 22.96 -15.05 -9.67
CA SER A 200 21.73 -14.38 -10.13
C SER A 200 20.48 -15.14 -9.67
N ARG A 201 20.52 -16.48 -9.68
CA ARG A 201 19.42 -17.31 -9.20
C ARG A 201 19.11 -17.09 -7.72
N SER A 202 20.14 -16.99 -6.88
CA SER A 202 19.97 -16.71 -5.44
C SER A 202 19.32 -15.34 -5.21
N VAL A 203 19.82 -14.29 -5.88
CA VAL A 203 19.24 -12.94 -5.76
C VAL A 203 17.80 -12.91 -6.26
N LEU A 204 17.51 -13.52 -7.41
CA LEU A 204 16.18 -13.53 -7.98
C LEU A 204 15.18 -14.37 -7.16
N ALA A 205 15.63 -15.41 -6.46
CA ALA A 205 14.82 -16.14 -5.49
C ALA A 205 14.52 -15.31 -4.23
N GLN A 206 15.47 -14.51 -3.74
CA GLN A 206 15.23 -13.57 -2.64
C GLN A 206 14.19 -12.52 -3.04
N LEU A 207 14.31 -11.96 -4.25
CA LEU A 207 13.33 -11.02 -4.82
C LEU A 207 11.93 -11.61 -4.88
N LEU A 208 11.83 -12.89 -5.26
CA LEU A 208 10.56 -13.61 -5.28
C LEU A 208 9.97 -13.74 -3.86
N GLY A 209 10.78 -14.09 -2.87
CA GLY A 209 10.37 -14.17 -1.47
C GLY A 209 9.81 -12.86 -0.93
N ILE A 210 10.44 -11.72 -1.26
CA ILE A 210 9.95 -10.40 -0.86
C ILE A 210 8.56 -10.09 -1.46
N ASN A 211 8.32 -10.43 -2.74
CA ASN A 211 7.01 -10.22 -3.35
C ASN A 211 5.91 -11.08 -2.69
N VAL A 212 6.24 -12.29 -2.22
CA VAL A 212 5.29 -13.11 -1.45
C VAL A 212 4.95 -12.44 -0.11
N VAL A 213 5.94 -11.85 0.57
CA VAL A 213 5.68 -11.09 1.81
C VAL A 213 4.75 -9.91 1.54
N ILE A 214 4.93 -9.17 0.43
CA ILE A 214 4.03 -8.08 0.04
C ILE A 214 2.58 -8.56 -0.11
N MET A 215 2.38 -9.70 -0.79
CA MET A 215 1.04 -10.31 -0.94
C MET A 215 0.42 -10.74 0.40
N VAL A 216 1.23 -11.22 1.35
CA VAL A 216 0.75 -11.57 2.69
C VAL A 216 0.32 -10.32 3.46
N LEU A 217 1.11 -9.23 3.35
CA LEU A 217 0.76 -7.95 3.96
C LEU A 217 -0.56 -7.40 3.40
N ASP A 218 -0.82 -7.53 2.10
CA ASP A 218 -2.11 -7.20 1.48
C ASP A 218 -3.29 -7.92 2.15
N LEU A 219 -3.20 -9.24 2.24
CA LEU A 219 -4.25 -10.07 2.82
C LEU A 219 -4.44 -9.78 4.32
N SER A 220 -3.37 -9.40 5.03
CA SER A 220 -3.47 -9.04 6.45
C SER A 220 -4.38 -7.82 6.68
N VAL A 221 -4.30 -6.79 5.83
CA VAL A 221 -5.14 -5.58 5.93
C VAL A 221 -6.61 -5.93 5.66
N VAL A 222 -6.87 -6.80 4.68
CA VAL A 222 -8.22 -7.32 4.42
C VAL A 222 -8.74 -8.09 5.63
N ALA A 223 -7.93 -8.99 6.19
CA ALA A 223 -8.33 -9.81 7.33
C ALA A 223 -8.74 -8.98 8.55
N VAL A 224 -7.96 -7.92 8.87
CA VAL A 224 -8.29 -7.02 9.99
C VAL A 224 -9.60 -6.27 9.75
N GLN A 225 -9.89 -5.87 8.50
CA GLN A 225 -11.16 -5.22 8.16
C GLN A 225 -12.36 -6.14 8.39
N TYR A 226 -12.27 -7.37 7.91
CA TYR A 226 -13.35 -8.35 8.06
C TYR A 226 -13.47 -8.91 9.48
N ALA A 227 -12.43 -8.75 10.32
CA ALA A 227 -12.51 -8.98 11.76
C ALA A 227 -13.25 -7.86 12.52
N GLY A 228 -13.56 -6.74 11.87
CA GLY A 228 -14.33 -5.64 12.44
C GLY A 228 -13.49 -4.50 13.04
N TYR A 229 -12.16 -4.59 13.01
CA TYR A 229 -11.28 -3.61 13.65
C TYR A 229 -10.90 -2.46 12.71
N PHE A 230 -11.85 -1.56 12.42
CA PHE A 230 -11.65 -0.45 11.48
C PHE A 230 -10.45 0.45 11.83
N THR A 231 -10.37 0.98 13.06
CA THR A 231 -9.27 1.90 13.44
C THR A 231 -7.90 1.22 13.38
N LEU A 232 -7.84 -0.06 13.77
CA LEU A 232 -6.63 -0.86 13.64
C LEU A 232 -6.29 -1.08 12.16
N GLN A 233 -7.28 -1.39 11.32
CA GLN A 233 -7.08 -1.59 9.89
C GLN A 233 -6.45 -0.35 9.25
N VAL A 234 -6.96 0.85 9.53
CA VAL A 234 -6.45 2.08 8.92
C VAL A 234 -5.01 2.37 9.37
N THR A 235 -4.75 2.30 10.67
CA THR A 235 -3.40 2.57 11.21
C THR A 235 -2.39 1.51 10.74
N MET A 236 -2.80 0.24 10.71
CA MET A 236 -2.01 -0.85 10.15
C MET A 236 -1.77 -0.69 8.66
N LYS A 237 -2.76 -0.20 7.87
CA LYS A 237 -2.60 0.09 6.44
C LYS A 237 -1.47 1.09 6.20
N SER A 238 -1.40 2.17 6.97
CA SER A 238 -0.30 3.15 6.88
C SER A 238 1.07 2.48 7.04
N LEU A 239 1.23 1.65 8.08
CA LEU A 239 2.45 0.89 8.32
C LEU A 239 2.74 -0.10 7.18
N VAL A 240 1.75 -0.87 6.76
CA VAL A 240 1.87 -1.86 5.68
C VAL A 240 2.33 -1.20 4.38
N TYR A 241 1.73 -0.08 3.97
CA TYR A 241 2.18 0.64 2.77
C TYR A 241 3.62 1.18 2.91
N SER A 242 4.01 1.66 4.09
CA SER A 242 5.40 2.09 4.34
C SER A 242 6.40 0.93 4.18
N VAL A 243 6.06 -0.25 4.71
CA VAL A 243 6.90 -1.46 4.62
C VAL A 243 6.96 -1.94 3.17
N LYS A 244 5.81 -2.00 2.48
CA LYS A 244 5.75 -2.38 1.07
C LYS A 244 6.65 -1.50 0.22
N LEU A 245 6.54 -0.17 0.30
CA LEU A 245 7.39 0.74 -0.47
C LEU A 245 8.89 0.56 -0.16
N LYS A 246 9.25 0.26 1.10
CA LYS A 246 10.63 -0.04 1.48
C LYS A 246 11.13 -1.35 0.87
N LEU A 247 10.29 -2.39 0.87
CA LEU A 247 10.57 -3.66 0.19
C LEU A 247 10.71 -3.48 -1.33
N GLU A 248 9.85 -2.67 -1.94
CA GLU A 248 9.90 -2.29 -3.36
C GLU A 248 11.24 -1.63 -3.72
N TYR A 249 11.71 -0.70 -2.89
CA TYR A 249 13.01 -0.05 -3.05
C TYR A 249 14.18 -1.04 -2.94
N VAL A 250 14.15 -1.94 -1.96
CA VAL A 250 15.16 -3.01 -1.82
C VAL A 250 15.20 -3.89 -3.07
N ILE A 251 14.03 -4.25 -3.60
CA ILE A 251 13.92 -5.06 -4.82
C ILE A 251 14.60 -4.34 -5.99
N LEU A 252 14.32 -3.05 -6.21
CA LEU A 252 14.96 -2.31 -7.29
C LEU A 252 16.50 -2.28 -7.15
N GLY A 253 17.02 -2.00 -5.96
CA GLY A 253 18.47 -1.96 -5.73
C GLY A 253 19.13 -3.28 -6.13
N ARG A 254 18.55 -4.41 -5.74
CA ARG A 254 19.03 -5.75 -6.10
C ARG A 254 18.89 -6.07 -7.60
N LEU A 255 17.86 -5.56 -8.29
CA LEU A 255 17.75 -5.72 -9.74
C LEU A 255 18.89 -5.01 -10.48
N VAL A 256 19.25 -3.80 -10.02
CA VAL A 256 20.35 -3.02 -10.60
C VAL A 256 21.68 -3.76 -10.41
N ASP A 257 21.91 -4.34 -9.23
CA ASP A 257 23.10 -5.16 -8.95
C ASP A 257 23.21 -6.34 -9.93
N VAL A 258 22.11 -7.06 -10.16
CA VAL A 258 22.08 -8.21 -11.10
C VAL A 258 22.35 -7.76 -12.54
N ALA A 259 21.79 -6.62 -12.96
CA ALA A 259 22.04 -6.07 -14.29
C ALA A 259 23.52 -5.72 -14.50
N HIS A 260 24.18 -5.15 -13.48
CA HIS A 260 25.61 -4.85 -13.51
C HIS A 260 26.49 -6.11 -13.53
N ILE A 261 26.15 -7.13 -12.73
CA ILE A 261 26.89 -8.41 -12.73
C ILE A 261 26.84 -9.07 -14.12
N ARG A 262 25.68 -9.03 -14.79
CA ARG A 262 25.54 -9.59 -16.14
C ARG A 262 26.39 -8.84 -17.18
N THR A 263 26.40 -7.51 -17.15
CA THR A 263 27.21 -6.72 -18.10
C THR A 263 28.72 -6.90 -17.88
N GLN A 264 29.18 -7.09 -16.64
CA GLN A 264 30.60 -7.38 -16.38
C GLN A 264 31.02 -8.81 -16.76
N GLY A 265 30.09 -9.77 -16.72
CA GLY A 265 30.34 -11.14 -17.17
C GLY A 265 30.54 -11.28 -18.69
N GLU A 266 29.97 -10.35 -19.48
CA GLU A 266 30.04 -10.34 -20.96
C GLU A 266 31.22 -9.52 -21.51
N ALA A 267 31.97 -8.79 -20.68
CA ALA A 267 33.17 -8.08 -21.12
C ALA A 267 34.25 -9.08 -21.56
N PRO A 268 34.83 -8.96 -22.78
CA PRO A 268 35.85 -9.90 -23.23
C PRO A 268 37.05 -9.80 -22.28
N ARG A 269 37.36 -10.92 -21.61
CA ARG A 269 38.62 -11.07 -20.90
C ARG A 269 39.73 -11.08 -21.95
N PHE A 270 40.27 -9.91 -22.27
CA PHE A 270 41.56 -9.83 -22.93
C PHE A 270 42.59 -10.48 -22.00
N ARG A 271 42.86 -11.76 -22.26
CA ARG A 271 44.05 -12.44 -21.76
C ARG A 271 45.20 -11.94 -22.63
N PHE A 272 46.05 -11.11 -22.05
CA PHE A 272 47.43 -10.95 -22.51
C PHE A 272 48.24 -12.16 -22.03
#